data_AF-A0A382C1P3-F1
#
_entry.id   AF-A0A382C1P3-F1
#
_cell.length_a   1.000
_cell.length_b   1.000
_cell.length_c   1.000
_cell.angle_alpha   90.00
_cell.angle_beta   90.00
_cell.angle_gamma   90.00
#
_symmetry.space_group_name_H-M   'P 1'
#
loop_
_entity.id
_entity.type
_entity.pdbx_description
1 polymer ?
#
loop_
_entity_poly.entity_id
_entity_poly.type
_entity_poly.pdbx_seq_one_letter_code
_entity_poly.pdbx_strand_id
1 'polypeptide(L)'
;QLHKILTTEDADILLSFEDDELVFKANDKLKKSIGIDPNQLVSVAGKTDHPFFITHKDRPEFLIKTVLVPFSDLLSTGKHVKLSYNKYSISVYTQKYFDKYSWR
;
A
#
# COMPACT_ATOMS: atom_id res chain seq x y z
N GLN A 1 9.86 21.29 -4.26
CA GLN A 1 8.60 22.04 -4.37
C GLN A 1 7.51 21.23 -3.70
N LEU A 2 6.75 21.80 -2.77
CA LEU A 2 5.69 21.09 -2.04
C LEU A 2 4.40 21.15 -2.86
N HIS A 3 3.85 20.00 -3.24
CA HIS A 3 2.59 19.89 -3.99
C HIS A 3 1.44 19.62 -3.00
N LYS A 4 0.37 20.41 -3.07
CA LYS A 4 -0.83 20.22 -2.24
C LYS A 4 -1.65 19.06 -2.82
N ILE A 5 -1.77 17.97 -2.08
CA ILE A 5 -2.63 16.85 -2.45
C ILE A 5 -4.09 17.31 -2.30
N LEU A 6 -4.87 17.18 -3.38
CA LEU A 6 -6.31 17.44 -3.40
C LEU A 6 -7.06 16.18 -2.97
N THR A 7 -8.17 16.35 -2.24
CA THR A 7 -9.08 15.26 -1.90
C THR A 7 -9.72 14.72 -3.19
N THR A 8 -9.51 13.44 -3.49
CA THR A 8 -10.11 12.75 -4.64
C THR A 8 -11.09 11.70 -4.12
N GLU A 9 -12.31 11.71 -4.63
CA GLU A 9 -13.27 10.64 -4.41
C GLU A 9 -12.82 9.37 -5.18
N ASP A 10 -12.91 8.21 -4.52
CA ASP A 10 -12.43 6.88 -4.98
C ASP A 10 -10.91 6.66 -4.97
N ALA A 11 -10.25 7.08 -3.90
CA ALA A 11 -8.87 6.72 -3.61
C ALA A 11 -8.78 5.32 -2.97
N ASP A 12 -8.63 4.28 -3.79
CA ASP A 12 -8.51 2.90 -3.32
C ASP A 12 -7.05 2.42 -3.37
N ILE A 13 -6.60 1.79 -2.27
CA ILE A 13 -5.40 0.96 -2.26
C ILE A 13 -5.81 -0.50 -2.47
N LEU A 14 -5.27 -1.09 -3.52
CA LEU A 14 -5.48 -2.48 -3.92
C LEU A 14 -4.32 -3.33 -3.39
N LEU A 15 -4.69 -4.45 -2.77
CA LEU A 15 -3.77 -5.51 -2.38
C LEU A 15 -4.12 -6.77 -3.17
N SER A 16 -3.13 -7.36 -3.83
CA SER A 16 -3.31 -8.59 -4.60
C SER A 16 -2.13 -9.53 -4.45
N PHE A 17 -2.38 -10.82 -4.66
CA PHE A 17 -1.31 -11.80 -4.85
C PHE A 17 -1.05 -12.01 -6.34
N GLU A 18 0.16 -11.72 -6.77
CA GLU A 18 0.66 -12.06 -8.10
C GLU A 18 1.77 -13.10 -7.90
N ASP A 19 1.54 -14.33 -8.35
CA ASP A 19 2.42 -15.49 -8.14
C ASP A 19 2.73 -15.78 -6.64
N ASP A 20 3.93 -15.39 -6.20
CA ASP A 20 4.48 -15.49 -4.83
C ASP A 20 4.77 -14.11 -4.22
N GLU A 21 4.23 -13.05 -4.82
CA GLU A 21 4.40 -11.67 -4.41
C GLU A 21 3.10 -11.06 -3.91
N LEU A 22 3.19 -10.32 -2.80
CA LEU A 22 2.14 -9.43 -2.36
C LEU A 22 2.37 -8.06 -3.00
N VAL A 23 1.35 -7.60 -3.70
CA VAL A 23 1.41 -6.40 -4.51
C VAL A 23 0.52 -5.33 -3.89
N PHE A 24 1.09 -4.14 -3.72
CA PHE A 24 0.44 -2.96 -3.15
C PHE A 24 0.38 -1.89 -4.23
N LYS A 25 -0.83 -1.54 -4.70
CA LYS A 25 -1.01 -0.59 -5.80
C LYS A 25 -2.21 0.33 -5.51
N ALA A 26 -2.05 1.63 -5.72
CA ALA A 26 -3.21 2.50 -5.90
C ALA A 26 -4.02 2.11 -7.15
N ASN A 27 -5.33 2.37 -7.17
CA ASN A 27 -6.12 2.21 -8.38
C ASN A 27 -5.67 3.18 -9.50
N ASP A 28 -5.97 2.84 -10.76
CA ASP A 28 -5.50 3.63 -11.91
C ASP A 28 -6.08 5.06 -11.94
N LYS A 29 -7.28 5.24 -11.40
CA LYS A 29 -7.95 6.55 -11.30
C LYS A 29 -7.15 7.48 -10.39
N LEU A 30 -6.76 7.00 -9.22
CA LEU A 30 -5.95 7.73 -8.25
C LEU A 30 -4.55 8.02 -8.81
N LYS A 31 -3.88 7.03 -9.39
CA LYS A 31 -2.55 7.24 -10.02
C LYS A 31 -2.58 8.35 -11.07
N LYS A 32 -3.59 8.34 -11.96
CA LYS A 32 -3.76 9.36 -13.00
C LYS A 32 -4.11 10.74 -12.44
N SER A 33 -4.92 10.81 -11.38
CA SER A 33 -5.32 12.11 -10.83
C SER A 33 -4.19 12.82 -10.09
N ILE A 34 -3.33 12.06 -9.39
CA ILE A 34 -2.25 12.67 -8.59
C ILE A 34 -0.99 12.86 -9.44
N GLY A 35 -0.73 11.99 -10.43
CA GLY A 35 0.39 12.14 -11.36
C GLY A 35 1.77 12.14 -10.69
N ILE A 36 1.94 11.35 -9.63
CA ILE A 36 3.19 11.27 -8.86
C ILE A 36 4.25 10.48 -9.63
N ASP A 37 5.44 11.05 -9.72
CA ASP A 37 6.63 10.34 -10.22
C ASP A 37 7.27 9.50 -9.10
N PRO A 38 7.76 8.27 -9.35
CA PRO A 38 8.35 7.41 -8.31
C PRO A 38 9.53 8.05 -7.56
N ASN A 39 10.27 8.96 -8.21
CA ASN A 39 11.44 9.62 -7.62
C ASN A 39 11.08 10.87 -6.81
N GLN A 40 9.79 11.26 -6.78
CA GLN A 40 9.35 12.38 -5.96
C GLN A 40 9.27 11.98 -4.49
N LEU A 41 9.70 12.89 -3.61
CA LEU A 41 9.48 12.73 -2.17
C LEU A 41 8.01 13.03 -1.86
N VAL A 42 7.28 12.00 -1.44
CA VAL A 42 5.87 12.11 -1.05
C VAL A 42 5.75 11.88 0.45
N SER A 43 4.98 12.73 1.13
CA SER A 43 4.65 12.53 2.53
C SER A 43 3.15 12.71 2.77
N VAL A 44 2.58 11.82 3.58
CA VAL A 44 1.18 11.86 4.01
C VAL A 44 1.18 11.89 5.54
N ALA A 45 0.52 12.90 6.12
CA ALA A 45 0.48 13.12 7.57
C ALA A 45 1.88 13.08 8.25
N GLY A 46 2.91 13.61 7.58
CA GLY A 46 4.28 13.65 8.09
C GLY A 46 5.05 12.32 8.00
N LYS A 47 4.52 11.32 7.30
CA LYS A 47 5.19 10.03 7.03
C LYS A 47 5.50 9.88 5.55
N THR A 48 6.64 9.28 5.24
CA THR A 48 7.09 8.96 3.87
C THR A 48 6.65 7.58 3.40
N ASP A 49 6.27 6.72 4.34
CA ASP A 49 5.97 5.31 4.11
C ASP A 49 4.62 4.93 4.69
N HIS A 50 3.91 4.11 3.96
CA HIS A 50 2.70 3.43 4.41
C HIS A 50 3.06 2.07 5.02
N PRO A 51 2.74 1.82 6.30
CA PRO A 51 2.99 0.53 6.92
C PRO A 51 1.88 -0.47 6.59
N PHE A 52 2.28 -1.68 6.20
CA PHE A 52 1.43 -2.87 6.11
C PHE A 52 1.96 -3.95 7.04
N PHE A 53 1.08 -4.58 7.79
CA PHE A 53 1.40 -5.58 8.81
C PHE A 53 0.87 -6.93 8.34
N ILE A 54 1.79 -7.83 8.04
CA ILE A 54 1.50 -9.19 7.61
C ILE A 54 1.52 -10.08 8.85
N THR A 55 0.43 -10.80 9.07
CA THR A 55 0.18 -11.60 10.27
C THR A 55 -0.30 -12.98 9.87
N HIS A 56 -0.34 -13.92 10.82
CA HIS A 56 -1.10 -15.15 10.59
C HIS A 56 -2.59 -14.83 10.38
N LYS A 57 -3.25 -15.65 9.57
CA LYS A 57 -4.66 -15.48 9.22
C LYS A 57 -5.51 -15.23 10.47
N ASP A 58 -6.15 -14.07 10.50
CA ASP A 58 -7.08 -13.60 11.53
C ASP A 58 -6.50 -13.52 12.95
N ARG A 59 -5.17 -13.42 13.07
CA ARG A 59 -4.47 -13.30 14.35
C ARG A 59 -3.48 -12.13 14.35
N PRO A 60 -3.96 -10.90 14.56
CA PRO A 60 -3.12 -9.69 14.48
C PRO A 60 -1.97 -9.67 15.48
N GLU A 61 -2.09 -10.38 16.59
CA GLU A 61 -1.06 -10.51 17.63
C GLU A 61 0.18 -11.31 17.18
N PHE A 62 0.05 -12.15 16.13
CA PHE A 62 1.17 -12.90 15.56
C PHE A 62 1.68 -12.23 14.28
N LEU A 63 2.43 -11.14 14.46
CA LEU A 63 3.10 -10.42 13.38
C LEU A 63 4.18 -11.29 12.73
N ILE A 64 4.06 -11.50 11.42
CA ILE A 64 5.06 -12.19 10.59
C ILE A 64 6.07 -11.17 10.08
N LYS A 65 5.58 -10.07 9.48
CA LYS A 65 6.44 -9.06 8.85
C LYS A 65 5.75 -7.71 8.75
N THR A 66 6.51 -6.64 8.97
CA THR A 66 6.10 -5.28 8.61
C THR A 66 6.70 -4.91 7.26
N VAL A 67 5.87 -4.41 6.35
CA VAL A 67 6.27 -3.87 5.05
C VAL A 67 6.04 -2.38 5.09
N LEU A 68 7.10 -1.60 4.91
CA LEU A 68 7.01 -0.16 4.72
C LEU A 68 7.06 0.11 3.22
N VAL A 69 5.96 0.64 2.67
CA VAL A 69 5.86 0.99 1.26
C VAL A 69 5.95 2.50 1.13
N PRO A 70 6.98 3.06 0.45
CA PRO A 70 7.04 4.49 0.19
C PRO A 70 5.76 4.99 -0.49
N PHE A 71 5.23 6.13 -0.07
CA PHE A 71 4.03 6.69 -0.71
C PHE A 71 4.27 7.02 -2.18
N SER A 72 5.51 7.38 -2.55
CA SER A 72 5.90 7.60 -3.94
C SER A 72 5.71 6.33 -4.77
N ASP A 73 6.24 5.18 -4.31
CA ASP A 73 6.04 3.87 -4.94
C ASP A 73 4.54 3.52 -4.97
N LEU A 74 3.85 3.59 -3.83
CA LEU A 74 2.45 3.17 -3.70
C LEU A 74 1.50 3.89 -4.65
N LEU A 75 1.70 5.21 -4.81
CA LEU A 75 0.86 6.10 -5.60
C LEU A 75 1.31 6.24 -7.06
N SER A 76 2.41 5.60 -7.46
CA SER A 76 2.92 5.62 -8.83
C SER A 76 2.94 4.21 -9.45
N THR A 77 4.02 3.47 -9.31
CA THR A 77 4.23 2.13 -9.91
C THR A 77 3.55 1.03 -9.11
N GLY A 78 3.51 1.16 -7.79
CA GLY A 78 3.16 0.13 -6.82
C GLY A 78 4.38 -0.64 -6.32
N LYS A 79 4.19 -1.40 -5.25
CA LYS A 79 5.26 -2.19 -4.61
C LYS A 79 4.96 -3.67 -4.70
N HIS A 80 5.98 -4.42 -5.09
CA HIS A 80 5.98 -5.86 -5.12
C HIS A 80 6.85 -6.39 -3.99
N VAL A 81 6.30 -7.27 -3.17
CA VAL A 81 7.01 -7.86 -2.03
C VAL A 81 6.91 -9.37 -2.11
N LYS A 82 8.05 -10.01 -2.40
CA LYS A 82 8.14 -11.47 -2.37
C LYS A 82 7.87 -12.00 -0.97
N LEU A 83 6.97 -12.96 -0.88
CA LEU A 83 6.66 -13.66 0.37
C LEU A 83 7.26 -15.05 0.35
N SER A 84 7.95 -15.38 1.45
CA SER A 84 8.53 -16.71 1.67
C SER A 84 7.57 -17.65 2.40
N TYR A 85 6.31 -17.24 2.56
CA TYR A 85 5.31 -17.90 3.41
C TYR A 85 4.06 -18.25 2.61
N ASN A 86 3.31 -19.24 3.07
CA ASN A 86 2.08 -19.67 2.41
C ASN A 86 1.06 -18.53 2.35
N LYS A 87 0.74 -18.09 1.13
CA LYS A 87 -0.21 -16.99 0.85
C LYS A 87 -1.63 -17.23 1.38
N TYR A 88 -2.02 -18.48 1.60
CA TYR A 88 -3.35 -18.84 2.07
C TYR A 88 -3.54 -18.75 3.60
N SER A 89 -2.47 -18.49 4.36
CA SER A 89 -2.50 -18.48 5.82
C SER A 89 -2.08 -17.14 6.44
N ILE A 90 -2.23 -16.04 5.71
CA ILE A 90 -1.90 -14.70 6.19
C ILE A 90 -3.09 -13.75 6.18
N SER A 91 -3.06 -12.75 7.05
CA SER A 91 -3.90 -11.54 7.00
C SER A 91 -3.03 -10.30 6.93
N VAL A 92 -3.49 -9.27 6.22
CA VAL A 92 -2.77 -8.00 6.06
C VAL A 92 -3.57 -6.87 6.70
N TYR A 93 -2.95 -6.20 7.66
CA TYR A 93 -3.49 -5.04 8.36
C TYR A 93 -2.70 -3.79 7.98
N THR A 94 -3.28 -2.60 8.22
CA THR A 94 -2.61 -1.34 7.90
C THR A 94 -3.14 -0.21 8.77
N GLN A 95 -2.41 0.90 8.81
CA GLN A 95 -2.90 2.14 9.43
C GLN A 95 -3.74 2.92 8.43
N LYS A 96 -4.89 3.44 8.86
CA LYS A 96 -5.81 4.17 7.97
C LYS A 96 -5.22 5.52 7.55
N TYR A 97 -4.80 5.63 6.30
CA TYR A 97 -4.41 6.88 5.62
C TYR A 97 -5.31 7.19 4.41
N PHE A 98 -5.98 6.18 3.85
CA PHE A 98 -6.91 6.28 2.73
C PHE A 98 -8.32 5.84 3.13
N ASP A 99 -9.31 6.22 2.33
CA ASP A 99 -10.72 5.94 2.62
C ASP A 99 -11.05 4.45 2.49
N LYS A 100 -10.43 3.77 1.53
CA LYS A 100 -10.71 2.38 1.19
C LYS A 100 -9.44 1.58 0.94
N TYR A 101 -9.45 0.34 1.45
CA TYR A 101 -8.46 -0.69 1.19
C TYR A 101 -9.22 -1.93 0.76
N SER A 102 -8.85 -2.53 -0.37
CA SER A 102 -9.54 -3.71 -0.89
C SER A 102 -8.57 -4.80 -1.30
N TRP A 103 -8.87 -6.01 -0.88
CA TRP A 103 -8.24 -7.24 -1.37
C TRP A 103 -8.81 -7.61 -2.73
N ARG A 104 -7.94 -8.02 -3.65
CA ARG A 104 -8.30 -8.43 -5.00
C ARG A 104 -7.64 -9.74 -5.38
#